data_AF-A0A972GZQ5-F1
#
_entry.id   AF-A0A972GZQ5-F1
#
_cell.length_a   1.000
_cell.length_b   1.000
_cell.length_c   1.000
_cell.angle_alpha   90.00
_cell.angle_beta   90.00
_cell.angle_gamma   90.00
#
_symmetry.space_group_name_H-M   'P 1'
#
loop_
_entity.id
_entity.type
_entity.pdbx_description
1 polymer ?
#
loop_
_entity_poly.entity_id
_entity_poly.type
_entity_poly.pdbx_seq_one_letter_code
_entity_poly.pdbx_strand_id
1 'polypeptide(L)'
;MGEAEKVTKRLKQHLNKEFWNQVVAFVSKDENLTKAHIKYLEGKLIEIGNRAGKGIIQNNQGSGARLPEADQAEMDIFLDRILKLLPVMGTSLFSIPSVSNKVAKNRLVCKIKNVTAYGNRTENGFVVYEGSEAILEDRKSAVRAKVQREALIKKEF
;
A
#
# COMPACT_ATOMS: atom_id res chain seq x y z
N MET A 1 3.69 2.39 -9.36
CA MET A 1 4.47 3.59 -8.98
C MET A 1 5.33 3.97 -10.18
N GLY A 2 6.09 5.07 -10.14
CA GLY A 2 7.02 5.36 -11.24
C GLY A 2 7.53 6.79 -11.27
N GLU A 3 8.43 7.05 -12.22
CA GLU A 3 9.12 8.33 -12.42
C GLU A 3 8.52 9.17 -13.57
N ALA A 4 8.73 10.48 -13.51
CA ALA A 4 8.48 11.38 -14.62
C ALA A 4 9.29 12.68 -14.49
N GLU A 5 9.98 13.09 -15.54
CA GLU A 5 10.63 14.42 -15.62
C GLU A 5 9.60 15.56 -15.58
N LYS A 6 8.44 15.34 -16.20
CA LYS A 6 7.32 16.29 -16.18
C LYS A 6 6.06 15.58 -15.71
N VAL A 7 5.69 15.82 -14.45
CA VAL A 7 4.47 15.26 -13.82
C VAL A 7 3.23 15.57 -14.67
N THR A 8 3.13 16.77 -15.25
CA THR A 8 2.02 17.16 -16.13
C THR A 8 1.89 16.27 -17.37
N LYS A 9 3.00 15.93 -18.03
CA LYS A 9 2.98 15.01 -19.19
C LYS A 9 2.57 13.61 -18.75
N ARG A 10 3.05 13.15 -17.60
CA ARG A 10 2.70 11.84 -17.05
C ARG A 10 1.22 11.76 -16.68
N LEU A 11 0.67 12.78 -16.04
CA LEU A 11 -0.75 12.85 -15.72
C LEU A 11 -1.61 12.78 -16.99
N LYS A 12 -1.21 13.45 -18.08
CA LYS A 12 -1.91 13.35 -19.38
C LYS A 12 -1.95 11.93 -19.93
N GLN A 13 -0.89 11.13 -19.76
CA GLN A 13 -0.88 9.71 -20.15
C GLN A 13 -1.87 8.85 -19.32
N HIS A 14 -2.26 9.34 -18.14
CA HIS A 14 -3.19 8.67 -17.25
C HIS A 14 -4.63 9.16 -17.39
N LEU A 15 -4.89 10.29 -18.07
CA LEU A 15 -6.26 10.81 -18.27
C LEU A 15 -7.19 9.79 -18.95
N ASN A 16 -6.67 8.98 -19.86
CA ASN A 16 -7.46 7.97 -20.59
C ASN A 16 -7.60 6.64 -19.83
N LYS A 17 -7.19 6.58 -18.56
CA LYS A 17 -7.23 5.37 -17.74
C LYS A 17 -8.30 5.52 -16.67
N GLU A 18 -9.31 4.66 -16.69
CA GLU A 18 -10.48 4.75 -15.79
C GLU A 18 -10.21 4.29 -14.34
N PHE A 19 -8.97 3.95 -13.97
CA PHE A 19 -8.67 3.24 -12.72
C PHE A 19 -8.05 4.09 -11.59
N TRP A 20 -7.83 5.40 -11.76
CA TRP A 20 -7.17 6.21 -10.74
C TRP A 20 -8.06 7.36 -10.25
N ASN A 21 -8.19 7.48 -8.92
CA ASN A 21 -8.98 8.53 -8.25
C ASN A 21 -8.11 9.54 -7.51
N GLN A 22 -6.83 9.21 -7.29
CA GLN A 22 -5.89 10.02 -6.52
C GLN A 22 -4.48 9.83 -7.09
N VAL A 23 -3.72 10.92 -7.18
CA VAL A 23 -2.29 10.91 -7.46
C VAL A 23 -1.58 11.69 -6.36
N VAL A 24 -0.48 11.12 -5.86
CA VAL A 24 0.47 11.81 -5.00
C VAL A 24 1.79 11.86 -5.77
N ALA A 25 2.35 13.06 -5.90
CA ALA A 25 3.63 13.28 -6.56
C ALA A 25 4.57 14.05 -5.61
N PHE A 26 5.82 13.62 -5.57
CA PHE A 26 6.89 14.31 -4.86
C PHE A 26 7.84 14.92 -5.89
N VAL A 27 8.21 16.19 -5.68
CA VAL A 27 9.08 16.94 -6.58
C VAL A 27 10.24 17.52 -5.76
N SER A 28 11.45 17.47 -6.32
CA SER A 28 12.60 18.23 -5.81
C SER A 28 12.72 19.53 -6.60
N LYS A 29 13.12 20.61 -5.93
CA LYS A 29 13.40 21.90 -6.60
C LYS A 29 14.73 21.88 -7.35
N ASP A 30 15.69 21.08 -6.89
CA ASP A 30 17.04 21.00 -7.43
C ASP A 30 17.29 19.60 -8.00
N GLU A 31 18.35 19.43 -8.82
CA GLU A 31 18.77 18.13 -9.40
C GLU A 31 19.18 17.06 -8.36
N ASN A 32 18.93 17.32 -7.06
CA ASN A 32 19.18 16.43 -5.93
C ASN A 32 18.44 15.07 -6.01
N LEU A 33 17.42 14.93 -6.87
CA LEU A 33 16.77 13.64 -7.15
C LEU A 33 17.16 13.12 -8.53
N THR A 34 18.22 12.32 -8.56
CA THR A 34 18.63 11.60 -9.76
C THR A 34 17.67 10.45 -10.07
N LYS A 35 17.77 9.90 -11.29
CA LYS A 35 17.05 8.69 -11.69
C LYS A 35 17.32 7.51 -10.75
N ALA A 36 18.54 7.40 -10.24
CA ALA A 36 18.90 6.35 -9.29
C ALA A 36 18.20 6.55 -7.93
N HIS A 37 18.11 7.79 -7.44
CA HIS A 37 17.38 8.13 -6.21
C HIS A 37 15.90 7.75 -6.32
N ILE A 38 15.25 8.09 -7.43
CA ILE A 38 13.83 7.78 -7.65
C ILE A 38 13.60 6.26 -7.68
N LYS A 39 14.45 5.51 -8.38
CA LYS A 39 14.37 4.05 -8.43
C LYS A 39 14.61 3.39 -7.08
N TYR A 40 15.49 3.93 -6.25
CA TYR A 40 15.71 3.47 -4.87
C TYR A 40 14.44 3.66 -4.02
N LEU A 41 13.89 4.87 -4.00
CA LEU A 41 12.66 5.20 -3.27
C LEU A 41 11.47 4.36 -3.74
N GLU A 42 11.30 4.19 -5.05
CA GLU A 42 10.25 3.34 -5.61
C GLU A 42 10.38 1.89 -5.13
N GLY A 43 11.60 1.34 -5.14
CA GLY A 43 11.85 -0.01 -4.64
C GLY A 43 11.47 -0.17 -3.16
N LYS A 44 11.88 0.78 -2.32
CA LYS A 44 11.52 0.80 -0.89
C LYS A 44 10.01 0.95 -0.66
N LEU A 45 9.34 1.83 -1.39
CA LEU A 45 7.89 1.99 -1.29
C LEU A 45 7.13 0.73 -1.69
N ILE A 46 7.59 0.03 -2.74
CA ILE A 46 7.00 -1.25 -3.15
C ILE A 46 7.19 -2.31 -2.06
N GLU A 47 8.39 -2.40 -1.50
CA GLU A 47 8.68 -3.31 -0.38
C GLU A 47 7.77 -3.03 0.83
N ILE A 48 7.62 -1.76 1.22
CA ILE A 48 6.77 -1.35 2.35
C ILE A 48 5.30 -1.62 2.04
N GLY A 49 4.82 -1.30 0.84
CA GLY A 49 3.42 -1.52 0.49
C GLY A 49 3.08 -3.02 0.39
N ASN A 50 4.03 -3.84 -0.08
CA ASN A 50 3.89 -5.30 -0.05
C ASN A 50 3.81 -5.83 1.39
N ARG A 51 4.65 -5.30 2.30
CA ARG A 51 4.58 -5.62 3.74
C ARG A 51 3.30 -5.15 4.41
N ALA A 52 2.77 -3.98 4.02
CA ALA A 52 1.53 -3.45 4.57
C ALA A 52 0.30 -4.25 4.12
N GLY A 53 0.32 -4.84 2.93
CA GLY A 53 -0.72 -5.74 2.43
C GLY A 53 -2.10 -5.09 2.19
N LYS A 54 -2.17 -3.76 2.21
CA LYS A 54 -3.43 -2.99 2.11
C LYS A 54 -3.96 -2.79 0.69
N GLY A 55 -3.19 -3.17 -0.33
CA GLY A 55 -3.57 -2.96 -1.72
C GLY A 55 -2.77 -3.81 -2.70
N ILE A 56 -3.21 -3.79 -3.96
CA ILE A 56 -2.53 -4.45 -5.06
C ILE A 56 -1.54 -3.44 -5.67
N ILE A 57 -0.25 -3.72 -5.54
CA ILE A 57 0.77 -2.91 -6.19
C ILE A 57 0.89 -3.36 -7.64
N GLN A 58 0.53 -2.49 -8.56
CA GLN A 58 0.81 -2.66 -9.98
C GLN A 58 2.04 -1.81 -10.33
N ASN A 59 3.18 -2.48 -10.47
CA ASN A 59 4.36 -1.88 -11.08
C ASN A 59 4.82 -2.74 -12.26
N ASN A 60 5.03 -2.11 -13.42
CA ASN A 60 5.40 -2.79 -14.66
C ASN A 60 6.90 -2.61 -14.99
N GLN A 61 7.68 -1.96 -14.11
CA GLN A 61 9.10 -1.73 -14.31
C GLN A 61 9.94 -2.21 -13.11
N GLY A 62 11.19 -2.61 -13.40
CA GLY A 62 12.16 -2.95 -12.37
C GLY A 62 12.49 -1.74 -11.50
N SER A 63 12.12 -1.82 -10.23
CA SER A 63 12.40 -0.84 -9.18
C SER A 63 13.58 -1.30 -8.31
N GLY A 64 14.33 -0.34 -7.76
CA GLY A 64 15.53 -0.61 -6.97
C GLY A 64 16.80 -0.22 -7.73
N ALA A 65 17.49 0.79 -7.22
CA ALA A 65 18.85 1.15 -7.65
C ALA A 65 19.80 0.92 -6.47
N ARG A 66 21.07 0.63 -6.77
CA ARG A 66 22.12 0.67 -5.75
C ARG A 66 22.67 2.10 -5.71
N LEU A 67 22.70 2.67 -4.51
CA LEU A 67 23.26 3.98 -4.24
C LEU A 67 24.46 3.85 -3.30
N PRO A 68 25.40 4.80 -3.30
CA PRO A 68 26.38 4.96 -2.22
C PRO A 68 25.69 5.06 -0.86
N GLU A 69 26.38 4.68 0.21
CA GLU A 69 25.82 4.67 1.57
C GLU A 69 25.32 6.06 2.00
N ALA A 70 26.05 7.12 1.67
CA ALA A 70 25.65 8.50 1.96
C ALA A 70 24.29 8.85 1.32
N ASP A 71 24.14 8.55 0.03
CA ASP A 71 22.90 8.80 -0.72
C ASP A 71 21.75 7.92 -0.21
N GLN A 72 22.02 6.67 0.19
CA GLN A 72 21.02 5.79 0.80
C GLN A 72 20.49 6.39 2.11
N ALA A 73 21.38 6.86 2.98
CA ALA A 73 20.99 7.47 4.25
C ALA A 73 20.12 8.71 4.04
N GLU A 74 20.46 9.55 3.05
CA GLU A 74 19.65 10.71 2.70
C GLU A 74 18.27 10.29 2.15
N MET A 75 18.23 9.29 1.25
CA MET A 75 16.98 8.80 0.67
C MET A 75 16.08 8.12 1.70
N ASP A 76 16.62 7.43 2.70
CA ASP A 76 15.84 6.85 3.79
C ASP A 76 15.19 7.94 4.66
N ILE A 77 15.89 9.04 4.93
CA ILE A 77 15.30 10.22 5.61
C ILE A 77 14.21 10.84 4.74
N PHE A 78 14.45 10.97 3.44
CA PHE A 78 13.45 11.50 2.51
C PHE A 78 12.20 10.61 2.46
N LEU A 79 12.39 9.29 2.43
CA LEU A 79 11.31 8.30 2.46
C LEU A 79 10.49 8.38 3.75
N ASP A 80 11.15 8.51 4.91
CA ASP A 80 10.45 8.67 6.19
C ASP A 80 9.54 9.91 6.19
N ARG A 81 10.01 11.03 5.62
CA ARG A 81 9.18 12.24 5.45
C ARG A 81 7.99 11.98 4.52
N ILE A 82 8.19 11.28 3.41
CA ILE A 82 7.10 10.85 2.51
C ILE A 82 6.06 10.06 3.30
N LEU A 83 6.47 9.03 4.01
CA LEU A 83 5.57 8.12 4.74
C LEU A 83 4.76 8.84 5.83
N LYS A 84 5.34 9.86 6.47
CA LYS A 84 4.64 10.70 7.46
C LYS A 84 3.62 11.64 6.83
N LEU A 85 3.86 12.13 5.62
CA LEU A 85 2.94 13.06 4.93
C LEU A 85 1.78 12.35 4.23
N LEU A 86 1.98 11.11 3.77
CA LEU A 86 0.97 10.35 3.04
C LEU A 86 -0.38 10.22 3.78
N PRO A 87 -0.43 9.91 5.11
CA PRO A 87 -1.69 9.89 5.86
C PRO A 87 -2.42 11.23 5.86
N VAL A 88 -1.69 12.35 5.92
CA VAL A 88 -2.27 13.70 5.87
C VAL A 88 -2.92 13.96 4.51
N MET A 89 -2.39 13.37 3.45
CA MET A 89 -2.96 13.39 2.10
C MET A 89 -4.07 12.33 1.90
N GLY A 90 -4.51 11.67 2.97
CA GLY A 90 -5.61 10.70 2.94
C GLY A 90 -5.23 9.30 2.48
N THR A 91 -3.93 8.97 2.39
CA THR A 91 -3.48 7.61 2.02
C THR A 91 -2.70 6.91 3.13
N SER A 92 -3.24 5.79 3.61
CA SER A 92 -2.65 4.94 4.65
C SER A 92 -2.17 3.59 4.12
N LEU A 93 -1.93 3.50 2.80
CA LEU A 93 -1.57 2.26 2.10
C LEU A 93 -0.24 1.65 2.57
N PHE A 94 0.65 2.47 3.12
CA PHE A 94 1.99 2.07 3.55
C PHE A 94 2.12 1.85 5.06
N SER A 95 1.06 2.11 5.84
CA SER A 95 1.11 1.87 7.27
C SER A 95 1.03 0.36 7.53
N ILE A 96 2.10 -0.21 8.07
CA ILE A 96 2.12 -1.62 8.46
C ILE A 96 1.19 -1.77 9.68
N PRO A 97 0.21 -2.70 9.65
CA PRO A 97 -0.63 -2.95 10.81
C PRO A 97 0.22 -3.44 11.98
N SER A 98 0.25 -2.67 13.07
CA SER A 98 0.88 -3.11 14.32
C SER A 98 -0.05 -4.13 14.99
N VAL A 99 0.34 -5.39 14.95
CA VAL A 99 -0.34 -6.44 15.71
C VAL A 99 0.04 -6.24 17.18
N SER A 100 -0.77 -5.49 17.92
CA SER A 100 -0.61 -5.43 19.36
C SER A 100 -0.95 -6.81 19.93
N ASN A 101 0.06 -7.54 20.39
CA ASN A 101 -0.10 -8.82 21.11
C ASN A 101 -0.84 -8.68 22.46
N LYS A 102 -1.27 -7.47 22.83
CA LYS A 102 -2.25 -7.32 23.91
C LYS A 102 -3.55 -7.93 23.42
N VAL A 103 -3.92 -9.07 23.99
CA VAL A 103 -5.25 -9.71 23.85
C VAL A 103 -6.29 -8.60 23.91
N ALA A 104 -6.82 -8.23 22.74
CA ALA A 104 -7.70 -7.08 22.65
C ALA A 104 -8.95 -7.39 23.47
N LYS A 105 -9.16 -6.64 24.56
CA LYS A 105 -10.37 -6.76 25.40
C LYS A 105 -11.67 -6.67 24.57
N ASN A 106 -11.61 -6.02 23.40
CA ASN A 106 -12.72 -5.83 22.48
C ASN A 106 -12.52 -6.55 21.13
N ARG A 107 -12.20 -7.84 21.15
CA ARG A 107 -12.16 -8.65 19.91
C ARG A 107 -13.55 -8.65 19.26
N LEU A 108 -13.63 -8.19 18.02
CA LEU A 108 -14.86 -8.26 17.22
C LEU A 108 -14.95 -9.64 16.58
N VAL A 109 -16.16 -10.19 16.57
CA VAL A 109 -16.46 -11.50 16.00
C VAL A 109 -17.51 -11.35 14.91
N CYS A 110 -17.27 -11.99 13.77
CA CYS A 110 -18.24 -12.13 12.70
C CYS A 110 -18.56 -13.61 12.54
N LYS A 111 -19.83 -13.99 12.79
CA LYS A 111 -20.33 -15.35 12.59
C LYS A 111 -21.39 -15.34 11.50
N ILE A 112 -21.19 -16.12 10.45
CA ILE A 112 -22.14 -16.26 9.35
C ILE A 112 -22.16 -17.72 8.94
N LYS A 113 -23.34 -18.35 8.87
CA LYS A 113 -23.49 -19.80 8.66
C LYS A 113 -22.60 -20.56 9.68
N ASN A 114 -21.63 -21.34 9.19
CA ASN A 114 -20.68 -22.13 10.00
C ASN A 114 -19.25 -21.56 10.02
N VAL A 115 -19.02 -20.37 9.46
CA VAL A 115 -17.69 -19.73 9.48
C VAL A 115 -17.60 -18.68 10.57
N THR A 116 -16.43 -18.59 11.21
CA THR A 116 -16.15 -17.56 12.20
C THR A 116 -14.89 -16.77 11.81
N ALA A 117 -15.00 -15.45 11.85
CA ALA A 117 -13.88 -14.54 11.65
C ALA A 117 -13.69 -13.65 12.87
N TYR A 118 -12.43 -13.34 13.16
CA TYR A 118 -12.04 -12.48 14.27
C TYR A 118 -11.25 -11.29 13.76
N GLY A 119 -11.43 -10.15 14.42
CA GLY A 119 -10.64 -8.97 14.10
C GLY A 119 -10.83 -7.86 15.11
N ASN A 120 -10.24 -6.71 14.80
CA ASN A 120 -10.36 -5.53 15.63
C ASN A 120 -10.30 -4.25 14.78
N ARG A 121 -10.92 -3.18 15.30
CA ARG A 121 -10.75 -1.84 14.76
C ARG A 121 -9.42 -1.28 15.25
N THR A 122 -8.71 -0.64 14.35
CA THR A 122 -7.48 0.11 14.58
C THR A 122 -7.69 1.54 14.08
N GLU A 123 -6.82 2.46 14.47
CA GLU A 123 -6.84 3.85 13.99
C GLU A 123 -6.75 3.92 12.45
N ASN A 124 -6.06 2.96 11.84
CA ASN A 124 -5.78 2.91 10.40
C ASN A 124 -6.68 1.92 9.62
N GLY A 125 -7.80 1.49 10.21
CA GLY A 125 -8.77 0.61 9.57
C GLY A 125 -9.13 -0.63 10.40
N PHE A 126 -9.34 -1.77 9.74
CA PHE A 126 -9.74 -3.01 10.38
C PHE A 126 -8.69 -4.10 10.14
N VAL A 127 -8.29 -4.81 11.20
CA VAL A 127 -7.36 -5.93 11.11
C VAL A 127 -8.14 -7.22 11.31
N VAL A 128 -8.00 -8.16 10.38
CA VAL A 128 -8.54 -9.52 10.47
C VAL A 128 -7.42 -10.44 10.93
N TYR A 129 -7.69 -11.29 11.92
CA TYR A 129 -6.70 -12.20 12.48
C TYR A 129 -6.52 -13.44 11.61
N GLU A 130 -5.32 -14.01 11.65
CA GLU A 130 -4.99 -15.31 11.06
C GLU A 130 -5.93 -16.40 11.60
N GLY A 131 -6.30 -17.35 10.74
CA GLY A 131 -7.28 -18.40 11.06
C GLY A 131 -8.75 -17.96 10.98
N SER A 132 -9.03 -16.72 10.59
CA SER A 132 -10.40 -16.27 10.30
C SER A 132 -10.92 -16.87 8.99
N GLU A 133 -12.17 -17.32 8.99
CA GLU A 133 -12.78 -18.00 7.84
C GLU A 133 -13.77 -17.09 7.08
N ALA A 134 -13.93 -17.35 5.77
CA ALA A 134 -14.91 -16.66 4.94
C ALA A 134 -15.55 -17.62 3.92
N ILE A 135 -16.84 -17.45 3.65
CA ILE A 135 -17.59 -18.23 2.63
C ILE A 135 -17.00 -17.94 1.26
N LEU A 136 -16.72 -18.99 0.45
CA LEU A 136 -16.10 -18.85 -0.87
C LEU A 136 -16.92 -17.99 -1.84
N GLU A 137 -18.24 -18.22 -1.89
CA GLU A 137 -19.17 -17.57 -2.81
C GLU A 137 -19.55 -16.14 -2.37
N ASP A 138 -19.31 -15.18 -3.27
CA ASP A 138 -19.62 -13.76 -3.04
C ASP A 138 -21.12 -13.48 -3.16
N ARG A 139 -21.67 -12.67 -2.25
CA ARG A 139 -23.04 -12.15 -2.38
C ARG A 139 -23.08 -10.95 -3.32
N LYS A 140 -24.25 -10.68 -3.93
CA LYS A 140 -24.48 -9.51 -4.80
C LYS A 140 -24.07 -8.16 -4.18
N SER A 141 -24.12 -8.03 -2.85
CA SER A 141 -23.72 -6.81 -2.12
C SER A 141 -22.20 -6.66 -1.91
N ALA A 142 -21.38 -7.69 -2.18
CA ALA A 142 -19.94 -7.70 -1.93
C ALA A 142 -19.12 -7.04 -3.05
N VAL A 143 -19.53 -5.87 -3.55
CA VAL A 143 -18.94 -5.23 -4.74
C VAL A 143 -17.50 -4.74 -4.50
N ARG A 144 -17.24 -4.10 -3.34
CA ARG A 144 -15.95 -3.43 -3.08
C ARG A 144 -14.82 -4.38 -2.71
N ALA A 145 -15.12 -5.46 -2.00
CA ALA A 145 -14.11 -6.39 -1.49
C ALA A 145 -13.75 -7.50 -2.47
N LYS A 146 -14.50 -7.65 -3.57
CA LYS A 146 -14.37 -8.75 -4.55
C LYS A 146 -12.97 -8.82 -5.16
N VAL A 147 -12.45 -7.70 -5.67
CA VAL A 147 -11.13 -7.66 -6.33
C VAL A 147 -10.00 -8.05 -5.37
N GLN A 148 -10.03 -7.51 -4.15
CA GLN A 148 -9.03 -7.83 -3.14
C GLN A 148 -9.13 -9.30 -2.70
N ARG A 149 -10.36 -9.80 -2.55
CA ARG A 149 -10.63 -11.20 -2.19
C ARG A 149 -10.13 -12.17 -3.26
N GLU A 150 -10.43 -11.93 -4.54
CA GLU A 150 -9.94 -12.74 -5.65
C GLU A 150 -8.40 -12.74 -5.71
N ALA A 151 -7.77 -11.58 -5.47
CA ALA A 151 -6.32 -11.48 -5.41
C ALA A 151 -5.70 -12.25 -4.23
N LEU A 152 -6.37 -12.28 -3.07
CA LEU A 152 -5.94 -13.07 -1.91
C LEU A 152 -6.10 -14.58 -2.12
N ILE A 153 -7.19 -15.01 -2.79
CA ILE A 153 -7.39 -16.43 -3.14
C ILE A 153 -6.31 -16.91 -4.11
N LYS A 154 -5.95 -16.09 -5.10
CA LYS A 154 -4.87 -16.40 -6.07
C LYS A 154 -3.48 -16.40 -5.44
N LYS A 155 -3.31 -15.83 -4.25
CA LYS A 155 -2.01 -15.64 -3.60
C LYS A 155 -1.59 -16.81 -2.70
N GLU A 156 -2.26 -17.97 -2.76
CA GLU A 156 -2.04 -19.21 -1.99
C GLU A 156 -0.98 -19.08 -0.88
N PHE A 157 -1.46 -18.95 0.36
CA PHE A 157 -0.61 -18.95 1.56
C PHE A 157 0.01 -20.33 1.81
#